data_AF-A0A7S0A110-F1
#
_entry.id   AF-A0A7S0A110-F1
#
_cell.length_a   1.000
_cell.length_b   1.000
_cell.length_c   1.000
_cell.angle_alpha   90.00
_cell.angle_beta   90.00
_cell.angle_gamma   90.00
#
_symmetry.space_group_name_H-M   'P 1'
#
loop_
_entity.id
_entity.type
_entity.pdbx_description
1 polymer ?
#
loop_
_entity_poly.entity_id
_entity_poly.type
_entity_poly.pdbx_seq_one_letter_code
_entity_poly.pdbx_strand_id
1 'polypeptide(L)'
;RHAAVRLQAVARCRSCRRKYLADLAEFREQAKLENQVKALQAKLEAQEQAAKTAARREASGSQPSEEILEALQALAAENAKLRVELDRVRSENTELRQENQQLRASQSTRRYLLRSHRAEEERRIAPPVPEQGGSERSEGPCHVANGGSGAAHEVNGKPSVYKQPSVPRMYSPLSHYWQDVPFAGLPLLKSGSEVHIKL
;
A
#
# COMPACT_ATOMS: atom_id res chain seq x y z
N ARG A 1 -78.50 54.05 6.61
CA ARG A 1 -77.43 54.33 5.62
C ARG A 1 -76.09 53.68 5.99
N HIS A 2 -75.54 53.87 7.20
CA HIS A 2 -74.26 53.25 7.60
C HIS A 2 -74.19 51.72 7.51
N ALA A 3 -75.26 50.99 7.87
CA ALA A 3 -75.27 49.52 7.79
C ALA A 3 -75.07 49.00 6.35
N ALA A 4 -75.71 49.62 5.36
CA ALA A 4 -75.58 49.25 3.95
C ALA A 4 -74.14 49.45 3.43
N VAL A 5 -73.49 50.56 3.81
CA VAL A 5 -72.08 50.82 3.44
C VAL A 5 -71.15 49.76 4.03
N ARG A 6 -71.37 49.37 5.30
CA ARG A 6 -70.59 48.30 5.94
C ARG A 6 -70.78 46.95 5.24
N LEU A 7 -72.01 46.59 4.89
CA LEU A 7 -72.29 45.35 4.17
C LEU A 7 -71.64 45.35 2.78
N GLN A 8 -71.71 46.47 2.05
CA GLN A 8 -71.07 46.60 0.74
C GLN A 8 -69.54 46.50 0.82
N ALA A 9 -68.93 47.10 1.84
CA ALA A 9 -67.49 46.98 2.09
C ALA A 9 -67.10 45.52 2.36
N VAL A 10 -67.83 44.81 3.22
CA VAL A 10 -67.57 43.39 3.51
C VAL A 10 -67.74 42.51 2.27
N ALA A 11 -68.78 42.76 1.46
CA ALA A 11 -69.00 42.02 0.22
C ALA A 11 -67.85 42.22 -0.78
N ARG A 12 -67.36 43.47 -0.94
CA ARG A 12 -66.19 43.79 -1.77
C ARG A 12 -64.93 43.09 -1.25
N CYS A 13 -64.64 43.17 0.04
CA CYS A 13 -63.49 42.49 0.63
C CYS A 13 -63.54 40.97 0.41
N ARG A 14 -64.71 40.34 0.58
CA ARG A 14 -64.89 38.91 0.32
C ARG A 14 -64.69 38.56 -1.15
N SER A 15 -65.22 39.38 -2.07
CA SER A 15 -65.05 39.19 -3.52
C SER A 15 -63.57 39.31 -3.93
N CYS A 16 -62.88 40.37 -3.50
CA CYS A 16 -61.46 40.56 -3.78
C CYS A 16 -60.61 39.41 -3.23
N ARG A 17 -60.87 38.94 -2.00
CA ARG A 17 -60.15 37.81 -1.42
C ARG A 17 -60.38 36.51 -2.20
N ARG A 18 -61.62 36.23 -2.62
CA ARG A 18 -61.92 35.04 -3.43
C ARG A 18 -61.20 35.09 -4.77
N LYS A 19 -61.24 36.24 -5.45
CA LYS A 19 -60.54 36.42 -6.73
C LYS A 19 -59.03 36.22 -6.57
N TYR A 20 -58.41 36.88 -5.59
CA TYR A 20 -56.98 36.71 -5.30
C TYR A 20 -56.58 35.25 -5.05
N LEU A 21 -57.40 34.49 -4.30
CA LEU A 21 -57.11 33.08 -4.05
C LEU A 21 -57.25 32.20 -5.29
N ALA A 22 -58.20 32.52 -6.18
CA ALA A 22 -58.32 31.85 -7.47
C ALA A 22 -57.10 32.15 -8.36
N ASP A 23 -56.75 33.43 -8.52
CA ASP A 23 -55.58 33.87 -9.30
C ASP A 23 -54.28 33.22 -8.76
N LEU A 24 -54.14 33.10 -7.42
CA LEU A 24 -53.00 32.45 -6.79
C LEU A 24 -52.94 30.93 -7.07
N ALA A 25 -54.10 30.26 -7.14
CA ALA A 25 -54.17 28.85 -7.48
C ALA A 25 -53.81 28.62 -8.96
N GLU A 26 -54.31 29.46 -9.85
CA GLU A 26 -53.97 29.44 -11.28
C GLU A 26 -52.48 29.66 -11.51
N PHE A 27 -51.88 30.67 -10.85
CA PHE A 27 -50.45 30.95 -10.96
C PHE A 27 -49.58 29.76 -10.50
N ARG A 28 -50.00 29.05 -9.45
CA ARG A 28 -49.29 27.86 -8.96
C ARG A 28 -49.36 26.70 -9.95
N GLU A 29 -50.52 26.48 -10.58
CA GLU A 29 -50.65 25.44 -11.61
C GLU A 29 -49.85 25.81 -12.86
N GLN A 30 -49.88 27.07 -13.28
CA GLN A 30 -49.04 27.54 -14.39
C GLN A 30 -47.54 27.31 -14.12
N ALA A 31 -47.06 27.65 -12.93
CA ALA A 31 -45.66 27.42 -12.55
C ALA A 31 -45.27 25.93 -12.57
N LYS A 32 -46.18 25.03 -12.18
CA LYS A 32 -45.94 23.57 -12.27
C LYS A 32 -45.81 23.12 -13.73
N LEU A 33 -46.72 23.57 -14.59
CA LEU A 33 -46.71 23.23 -16.01
C LEU A 33 -45.45 23.76 -16.71
N GLU A 34 -45.04 25.00 -16.42
CA GLU A 34 -43.81 25.58 -16.96
C GLU A 34 -42.56 24.78 -16.53
N ASN A 35 -42.50 24.34 -15.28
CA ASN A 35 -41.42 23.48 -14.80
C ASN A 35 -41.41 22.10 -15.49
N GLN A 36 -42.58 21.53 -15.74
CA GLN A 36 -42.70 20.26 -16.48
C GLN A 36 -42.23 20.42 -17.93
N VAL A 37 -42.65 21.48 -18.62
CA VAL A 37 -42.23 21.76 -20.00
C VAL A 37 -40.72 21.94 -20.08
N LYS A 38 -40.12 22.73 -19.17
CA LYS A 38 -38.66 22.89 -19.10
C LYS A 38 -37.93 21.58 -18.85
N ALA A 39 -38.44 20.74 -17.95
CA ALA A 39 -37.84 19.44 -17.66
C ALA A 39 -37.91 18.47 -18.85
N LEU A 40 -39.01 18.47 -19.59
CA LEU A 40 -39.16 17.66 -20.80
C LEU A 40 -38.26 18.16 -21.93
N GLN A 41 -38.17 19.47 -22.13
CA GLN A 41 -37.28 20.07 -23.12
C GLN A 41 -35.81 19.74 -22.85
N ALA A 42 -35.35 19.88 -21.60
CA ALA A 42 -33.99 19.50 -21.22
C ALA A 42 -33.69 18.01 -21.44
N LYS A 43 -34.67 17.13 -21.24
CA LYS A 43 -34.53 15.69 -21.52
C LYS A 43 -34.38 15.40 -23.01
N LEU A 44 -35.16 16.07 -23.86
CA LEU A 44 -35.05 15.92 -25.31
C LEU A 44 -33.70 16.42 -25.83
N GLU A 45 -33.26 17.59 -25.40
CA GLU A 45 -31.95 18.15 -25.78
C GLU A 45 -30.80 17.22 -25.34
N ALA A 46 -30.88 16.65 -24.13
CA ALA A 46 -29.89 15.68 -23.65
C ALA A 46 -29.88 14.39 -24.48
N GLN A 47 -31.06 13.88 -24.88
CA GLN A 47 -31.16 12.71 -25.75
C GLN A 47 -30.61 12.99 -27.16
N GLU A 48 -30.89 14.16 -27.73
CA GLU A 48 -30.34 14.55 -29.03
C GLU A 48 -28.82 14.68 -29.00
N GLN A 49 -28.26 15.26 -27.93
CA GLN A 49 -26.81 15.32 -27.75
C GLN A 49 -26.21 13.92 -27.59
N ALA A 50 -26.84 13.05 -26.79
CA ALA A 50 -26.41 11.67 -26.64
C ALA A 50 -26.43 10.92 -27.98
N ALA A 51 -27.53 11.03 -28.74
CA ALA A 51 -27.66 10.43 -30.06
C ALA A 51 -26.63 11.00 -31.05
N LYS A 52 -26.37 12.31 -31.04
CA LYS A 52 -25.35 12.95 -31.86
C LYS A 52 -23.94 12.47 -31.52
N THR A 53 -23.62 12.28 -30.23
CA THR A 53 -22.33 11.73 -29.82
C THR A 53 -22.19 10.25 -30.16
N ALA A 54 -23.27 9.47 -30.05
CA ALA A 54 -23.30 8.07 -30.48
C ALA A 54 -23.11 7.97 -32.00
N ALA A 55 -23.86 8.74 -32.78
CA ALA A 55 -23.72 8.81 -34.24
C ALA A 55 -22.33 9.29 -34.66
N ARG A 56 -21.70 10.24 -33.94
CA ARG A 56 -20.32 10.64 -34.20
C ARG A 56 -19.31 9.53 -33.92
N ARG A 57 -19.53 8.73 -32.86
CA ARG A 57 -18.70 7.55 -32.55
C ARG A 57 -18.86 6.46 -33.59
N GLU A 58 -20.08 6.21 -34.05
CA GLU A 58 -20.37 5.24 -35.12
C GLU A 58 -19.87 5.70 -36.49
N ALA A 59 -19.98 6.99 -36.82
CA ALA A 59 -19.40 7.57 -38.03
C ALA A 59 -17.86 7.56 -38.01
N SER A 60 -17.23 7.54 -36.82
CA SER A 60 -15.79 7.29 -36.66
C SER A 60 -15.42 5.80 -36.58
N GLY A 61 -16.39 4.89 -36.77
CA GLY A 61 -16.19 3.44 -36.68
C GLY A 61 -16.09 2.76 -38.03
N SER A 62 -14.86 2.54 -38.52
CA SER A 62 -14.51 1.25 -39.19
C SER A 62 -13.02 0.95 -39.33
N GLN A 63 -12.10 1.85 -38.95
CA GLN A 63 -10.67 1.50 -38.89
C GLN A 63 -10.04 2.08 -37.61
N PRO A 64 -9.37 1.25 -36.78
CA PRO A 64 -8.41 1.82 -35.84
C PRO A 64 -7.47 2.69 -36.66
N SER A 65 -7.26 3.95 -36.24
CA SER A 65 -6.39 4.86 -36.99
C SER A 65 -5.06 4.16 -37.23
N GLU A 66 -4.48 4.33 -38.41
CA GLU A 66 -3.23 3.68 -38.81
C GLU A 66 -2.15 3.84 -37.74
N GLU A 67 -2.11 5.01 -37.09
CA GLU A 67 -1.28 5.33 -35.92
C GLU A 67 -1.45 4.34 -34.75
N ILE A 68 -2.67 3.91 -34.43
CA ILE A 68 -2.93 2.95 -33.35
C ILE A 68 -2.40 1.57 -33.74
N LEU A 69 -2.57 1.15 -34.99
CA LEU A 69 -2.05 -0.14 -35.45
C LEU A 69 -0.52 -0.14 -35.48
N GLU A 70 0.10 0.95 -35.94
CA GLU A 70 1.55 1.13 -35.93
C GLU A 70 2.10 1.14 -34.49
N ALA A 71 1.44 1.86 -33.57
CA ALA A 71 1.82 1.87 -32.16
C ALA A 71 1.73 0.47 -31.52
N LEU A 72 0.69 -0.31 -31.85
CA LEU A 72 0.55 -1.69 -31.36
C LEU A 72 1.63 -2.61 -31.93
N GLN A 73 2.00 -2.45 -33.21
CA GLN A 73 3.10 -3.21 -33.81
C GLN A 73 4.45 -2.85 -33.18
N ALA A 74 4.71 -1.57 -32.96
CA ALA A 74 5.92 -1.10 -32.29
C ALA A 74 6.03 -1.65 -30.85
N LEU A 75 4.94 -1.58 -30.08
CA LEU A 75 4.86 -2.15 -28.74
C LEU A 75 5.06 -3.67 -28.73
N ALA A 76 4.53 -4.39 -29.72
CA ALA A 76 4.73 -5.83 -29.84
C ALA A 76 6.20 -6.17 -30.13
N ALA A 77 6.87 -5.41 -31.00
CA ALA A 77 8.29 -5.57 -31.31
C ALA A 77 9.18 -5.27 -30.09
N GLU A 78 8.88 -4.19 -29.35
CA GLU A 78 9.60 -3.84 -28.13
C GLU A 78 9.42 -4.91 -27.04
N ASN A 79 8.20 -5.42 -26.84
CA ASN A 79 7.94 -6.52 -25.91
C ASN A 79 8.72 -7.79 -26.28
N ALA A 80 8.82 -8.11 -27.58
CA ALA A 80 9.60 -9.25 -28.04
C ALA A 80 11.11 -9.07 -27.73
N LYS A 81 11.64 -7.87 -27.97
CA LYS A 81 13.04 -7.53 -27.65
C LYS A 81 13.33 -7.64 -26.15
N LEU A 82 12.46 -7.07 -25.31
CA LEU A 82 12.61 -7.12 -23.86
C LEU A 82 12.57 -8.55 -23.31
N ARG A 83 11.78 -9.45 -23.90
CA ARG A 83 11.77 -10.87 -23.52
C ARG A 83 13.11 -11.55 -23.80
N VAL A 84 13.71 -11.29 -24.97
CA VAL A 84 15.03 -11.84 -25.32
C VAL A 84 16.12 -11.31 -24.38
N GLU A 85 16.11 -10.02 -24.07
CA GLU A 85 17.05 -9.42 -23.10
C GLU A 85 16.88 -10.01 -21.71
N LEU A 86 15.64 -10.20 -21.26
CA LEU A 86 15.33 -10.79 -19.96
C LEU A 86 15.83 -12.24 -19.88
N ASP A 87 15.63 -13.05 -20.91
CA ASP A 87 16.11 -14.43 -20.94
C ASP A 87 17.64 -14.50 -20.98
N ARG A 88 18.30 -13.60 -21.71
CA ARG A 88 19.76 -13.45 -21.72
C ARG A 88 20.31 -13.11 -20.33
N VAL A 89 19.72 -12.14 -19.64
CA VAL A 89 20.15 -11.75 -18.29
C VAL A 89 19.93 -12.90 -17.30
N ARG A 90 18.85 -13.67 -17.46
CA ARG A 90 18.60 -14.87 -16.65
C ARG A 90 19.68 -15.92 -16.86
N SER A 91 20.05 -16.23 -18.11
CA SER A 91 21.11 -17.21 -18.37
C SER A 91 22.46 -16.77 -17.81
N GLU A 92 22.84 -15.50 -18.02
CA GLU A 92 24.07 -14.94 -17.45
C GLU A 92 24.07 -14.98 -15.91
N ASN A 93 22.94 -14.66 -15.26
CA ASN A 93 22.84 -14.77 -13.81
C ASN A 93 23.01 -16.20 -13.32
N THR A 94 22.48 -17.20 -14.05
CA THR A 94 22.66 -18.61 -13.69
C THR A 94 24.12 -19.06 -13.83
N GLU A 95 24.81 -18.63 -14.89
CA GLU A 95 26.23 -18.93 -15.11
C GLU A 95 27.11 -18.30 -14.01
N LEU A 96 26.90 -17.01 -13.71
CA LEU A 96 27.63 -16.32 -12.64
C LEU A 96 27.40 -16.97 -11.26
N ARG A 97 26.20 -17.47 -10.98
CA ARG A 97 25.92 -18.21 -9.74
C ARG A 97 26.69 -19.52 -9.68
N GLN A 98 26.77 -20.26 -10.79
CA GLN A 98 27.54 -21.50 -10.85
C GLN A 98 29.04 -21.23 -10.68
N GLU A 99 29.58 -20.22 -11.37
CA GLU A 99 30.98 -19.81 -11.22
C GLU A 99 31.28 -19.39 -9.77
N ASN A 100 30.40 -18.60 -9.15
CA ASN A 100 30.57 -18.19 -7.74
C ASN A 100 30.60 -19.41 -6.80
N GLN A 101 29.75 -20.41 -7.03
CA GLN A 101 29.75 -21.65 -6.26
C GLN A 101 31.06 -22.44 -6.45
N GLN A 102 31.55 -22.56 -7.68
CA GLN A 102 32.81 -23.23 -7.99
C GLN A 102 34.01 -22.53 -7.33
N LEU A 103 34.06 -21.20 -7.38
CA LEU A 103 35.10 -20.40 -6.74
C LEU A 103 35.07 -20.56 -5.22
N ARG A 104 33.89 -20.56 -4.60
CA ARG A 104 33.74 -20.83 -3.16
C ARG A 104 34.24 -22.23 -2.77
N ALA A 105 33.91 -23.24 -3.57
CA ALA A 105 34.37 -24.63 -3.35
C ALA A 105 35.89 -24.76 -3.52
N SER A 106 36.46 -24.06 -4.50
CA SER A 106 37.91 -24.03 -4.74
C SER A 106 38.64 -23.32 -3.59
N GLN A 107 38.09 -22.20 -3.11
CA GLN A 107 38.63 -21.47 -1.96
C GLN A 107 38.53 -22.28 -0.65
N SER A 108 37.42 -23.00 -0.42
CA SER A 108 37.27 -23.83 0.77
C SER A 108 38.26 -25.00 0.76
N THR A 109 38.44 -25.67 -0.38
CA THR A 109 39.45 -26.71 -0.59
C THR A 109 40.85 -26.17 -0.33
N ARG A 110 41.22 -25.02 -0.90
CA ARG A 110 42.53 -24.39 -0.66
C ARG A 110 42.75 -24.07 0.83
N ARG A 111 41.74 -23.50 1.50
CA ARG A 111 41.80 -23.20 2.95
C ARG A 111 41.92 -24.46 3.80
N TYR A 112 41.32 -25.57 3.38
CA TYR A 112 41.47 -26.86 4.05
C TYR A 112 42.91 -27.37 3.92
N LEU A 113 43.47 -27.39 2.71
CA LEU A 113 44.84 -27.83 2.46
C LEU A 113 45.89 -26.99 3.21
N LEU A 114 45.71 -25.67 3.26
CA LEU A 114 46.61 -24.80 4.04
C LEU A 114 46.54 -25.08 5.54
N ARG A 115 45.34 -25.41 6.06
CA ARG A 115 45.18 -25.78 7.47
C ARG A 115 45.80 -27.13 7.79
N SER A 116 45.66 -28.13 6.91
CA SER A 116 46.29 -29.43 7.11
C SER A 116 47.82 -29.33 7.08
N HIS A 117 48.38 -28.58 6.13
CA HIS A 117 49.83 -28.36 6.06
C HIS A 117 50.37 -27.68 7.33
N ARG A 118 49.69 -26.62 7.80
CA ARG A 118 50.07 -25.94 9.04
C ARG A 118 50.03 -26.88 10.26
N ALA A 119 48.99 -27.71 10.36
CA ALA A 119 48.87 -28.68 11.44
C ALA A 119 49.96 -29.78 11.37
N GLU A 120 50.35 -30.20 10.17
CA GLU A 120 51.45 -31.14 9.96
C GLU A 120 52.82 -30.51 10.32
N GLU A 121 53.05 -29.24 9.96
CA GLU A 121 54.26 -28.50 10.37
C GLU A 121 54.34 -28.33 11.88
N GLU A 122 53.23 -27.95 12.52
CA GLU A 122 53.14 -27.84 13.99
C GLU A 122 53.46 -29.17 14.67
N ARG A 123 52.99 -30.31 14.13
CA ARG A 123 53.34 -31.64 14.64
C ARG A 123 54.82 -32.00 14.46
N ARG A 124 55.49 -31.50 13.43
CA ARG A 124 56.93 -31.73 13.20
C ARG A 124 57.82 -30.91 14.14
N ILE A 125 57.39 -29.70 14.48
CA ILE A 125 58.15 -28.77 15.33
C ILE A 125 57.88 -29.03 16.82
N ALA A 126 56.69 -29.53 17.17
CA ALA A 126 56.34 -29.81 18.56
C ALA A 126 57.33 -30.82 19.18
N PRO A 127 57.99 -30.48 20.30
CA PRO A 127 58.86 -31.41 21.00
C PRO A 127 58.05 -32.63 21.47
N PRO A 128 58.64 -33.83 21.50
CA PRO A 128 57.95 -35.01 22.01
C PRO A 128 57.54 -34.71 23.45
N VAL A 129 56.23 -34.62 23.67
CA VAL A 129 55.69 -34.44 25.02
C VAL A 129 56.16 -35.65 25.83
N PRO A 130 56.89 -35.45 26.94
CA PRO A 130 57.30 -36.57 27.77
C PRO A 130 56.04 -37.29 28.25
N GLU A 131 55.96 -38.58 27.96
CA GLU A 131 54.96 -39.48 28.53
C GLU A 131 55.14 -39.47 30.05
N GLN A 132 54.49 -38.53 30.75
CA GLN A 132 54.34 -38.61 32.19
C GLN A 132 53.27 -39.67 32.46
N GLY A 133 53.75 -40.86 32.81
CA GLY A 133 52.93 -41.94 33.28
C GLY A 133 52.13 -41.56 34.53
N GLY A 134 50.89 -42.04 34.57
CA GLY A 134 50.12 -42.32 35.78
C GLY A 134 49.48 -41.12 36.47
N SER A 135 48.16 -40.98 36.31
CA SER A 135 47.30 -40.83 37.48
C SER A 135 45.87 -41.26 37.15
N GLU A 136 45.40 -42.21 37.93
CA GLU A 136 44.07 -42.78 37.95
C GLU A 136 42.98 -41.76 38.33
N ARG A 137 41.73 -42.12 37.99
CA ARG A 137 40.45 -41.76 38.63
C ARG A 137 40.05 -40.28 38.69
N SER A 138 38.96 -39.95 38.00
CA SER A 138 37.68 -39.72 38.67
C SER A 138 36.54 -39.76 37.66
N GLU A 139 35.75 -40.81 37.71
CA GLU A 139 34.37 -40.77 37.24
C GLU A 139 33.64 -39.67 38.02
N GLY A 140 32.92 -38.82 37.30
CA GLY A 140 32.11 -37.74 37.88
C GLY A 140 30.92 -37.49 36.95
N PRO A 141 29.70 -37.86 37.35
CA PRO A 141 28.52 -37.76 36.50
C PRO A 141 27.93 -36.34 36.58
N CYS A 142 27.82 -35.65 35.45
CA CYS A 142 26.96 -34.47 35.34
C CYS A 142 25.65 -34.85 34.63
N HIS A 143 24.67 -35.19 35.46
CA HIS A 143 23.25 -35.20 35.17
C HIS A 143 22.74 -33.81 34.74
N VAL A 144 21.86 -33.81 33.73
CA VAL A 144 20.56 -33.10 33.65
C VAL A 144 20.55 -31.57 33.48
N ALA A 145 19.94 -31.12 32.36
CA ALA A 145 18.75 -30.24 32.25
C ALA A 145 18.78 -29.55 30.86
N ASN A 146 17.90 -29.81 29.89
CA ASN A 146 16.45 -29.59 29.81
C ASN A 146 16.05 -28.10 29.63
N GLY A 147 15.13 -27.85 28.67
CA GLY A 147 14.44 -26.57 28.43
C GLY A 147 14.74 -25.97 27.04
N GLY A 148 13.86 -25.94 26.04
CA GLY A 148 12.40 -25.88 26.08
C GLY A 148 11.94 -24.42 26.22
N SER A 149 11.59 -23.78 25.10
CA SER A 149 10.85 -22.51 25.10
C SER A 149 9.64 -22.65 24.17
N GLY A 150 8.58 -23.18 24.75
CA GLY A 150 7.21 -22.99 24.28
C GLY A 150 6.55 -21.85 25.05
N ALA A 151 5.71 -21.12 24.32
CA ALA A 151 4.40 -20.59 24.70
C ALA A 151 4.12 -20.10 26.15
N ALA A 152 3.71 -18.83 26.20
CA ALA A 152 2.55 -18.28 26.92
C ALA A 152 2.25 -18.75 28.36
N HIS A 153 2.29 -17.81 29.32
CA HIS A 153 1.09 -17.46 30.10
C HIS A 153 1.26 -16.15 30.89
N GLU A 154 0.31 -15.26 30.64
CA GLU A 154 -0.37 -14.33 31.55
C GLU A 154 -0.35 -14.71 33.04
N VAL A 155 0.18 -13.83 33.92
CA VAL A 155 -0.25 -13.75 35.33
C VAL A 155 -0.23 -12.31 35.81
N ASN A 156 -1.41 -11.93 36.29
CA ASN A 156 -1.81 -10.72 36.97
C ASN A 156 -1.16 -10.63 38.37
N GLY A 157 -0.46 -9.54 38.67
CA GLY A 157 0.16 -9.33 39.98
C GLY A 157 0.69 -7.91 40.13
N LYS A 158 -0.08 -7.04 40.79
CA LYS A 158 0.43 -5.76 41.32
C LYS A 158 1.34 -6.05 42.50
N PRO A 159 2.57 -5.50 42.51
CA PRO A 159 3.00 -4.83 43.73
C PRO A 159 3.75 -3.52 43.50
N SER A 160 3.44 -2.59 44.39
CA SER A 160 4.37 -1.66 45.03
C SER A 160 4.95 -0.50 44.22
N VAL A 161 4.43 0.68 44.55
CA VAL A 161 4.89 2.01 44.15
C VAL A 161 6.19 2.34 44.87
N TYR A 162 7.32 2.11 44.21
CA TYR A 162 8.54 2.89 44.46
C TYR A 162 9.04 3.39 43.11
N LYS A 163 8.80 4.68 42.84
CA LYS A 163 9.30 5.38 41.66
C LYS A 163 10.83 5.44 41.76
N GLN A 164 11.51 4.50 41.11
CA GLN A 164 12.91 4.69 40.76
C GLN A 164 13.01 5.81 39.70
N PRO A 165 14.04 6.67 39.76
CA PRO A 165 14.35 7.58 38.67
C PRO A 165 14.69 6.75 37.43
N SER A 166 13.77 6.70 36.47
CA SER A 166 13.96 5.99 35.23
C SER A 166 15.16 6.57 34.50
N VAL A 167 16.20 5.76 34.33
CA VAL A 167 17.30 6.02 33.40
C VAL A 167 16.68 6.41 32.05
N PRO A 168 17.10 7.51 31.40
CA PRO A 168 16.57 7.89 30.10
C PRO A 168 16.74 6.72 29.15
N ARG A 169 15.62 6.07 28.81
CA ARG A 169 15.57 4.94 27.91
C ARG A 169 15.91 5.48 26.53
N MET A 170 17.13 5.21 26.06
CA MET A 170 17.48 5.47 24.67
C MET A 170 16.58 4.60 23.80
N TYR A 171 15.66 5.24 23.09
CA TYR A 171 14.81 4.57 22.10
C TYR A 171 15.70 4.16 20.92
N SER A 172 15.48 2.96 20.40
CA SER A 172 16.13 2.50 19.18
C SER A 172 15.83 3.47 18.03
N PRO A 173 16.78 3.70 17.09
CA PRO A 173 16.57 4.58 15.95
C PRO A 173 15.28 4.23 15.21
N LEU A 174 14.52 5.27 14.82
CA LEU A 174 13.25 5.10 14.11
C LEU A 174 13.39 4.16 12.90
N SER A 175 14.54 4.12 12.24
CA SER A 175 14.82 3.23 11.09
C SER A 175 14.49 1.74 11.32
N HIS A 176 14.45 1.25 12.57
CA HIS A 176 14.04 -0.13 12.87
C HIS A 176 12.53 -0.38 12.75
N TYR A 177 11.70 0.67 12.86
CA TYR A 177 10.23 0.54 12.85
C TYR A 177 9.62 0.68 11.45
N TRP A 178 10.39 1.10 10.45
CA TRP A 178 9.90 1.42 9.10
C TRP A 178 10.39 0.46 8.01
N GLN A 179 10.95 -0.70 8.37
CA GLN A 179 11.43 -1.68 7.36
C GLN A 179 10.30 -2.27 6.51
N ASP A 180 9.07 -2.31 7.02
CA ASP A 180 7.92 -2.92 6.34
C ASP A 180 7.02 -1.92 5.61
N VAL A 181 7.36 -0.62 5.62
CA VAL A 181 6.56 0.39 4.91
C VAL A 181 7.06 0.49 3.47
N PRO A 182 6.28 0.04 2.46
CA PRO A 182 6.70 0.12 1.08
C PRO A 182 6.95 1.59 0.69
N PHE A 183 8.14 1.86 0.18
CA PHE A 183 8.61 3.22 -0.16
C PHE A 183 7.69 3.94 -1.18
N ALA A 184 6.85 3.19 -1.91
CA ALA A 184 6.00 3.68 -2.99
C ALA A 184 4.88 4.66 -2.57
N GLY A 185 4.70 4.95 -1.27
CA GLY A 185 3.65 5.86 -0.78
C GLY A 185 4.12 6.99 0.12
N LEU A 186 5.41 7.08 0.44
CA LEU A 186 5.91 8.13 1.32
C LEU A 186 6.19 9.41 0.50
N PRO A 187 5.54 10.55 0.80
CA PRO A 187 5.89 11.80 0.16
C PRO A 187 7.36 12.10 0.44
N LEU A 188 8.14 12.49 -0.58
CA LEU A 188 9.52 12.93 -0.42
C LEU A 188 9.54 14.14 0.55
N LEU A 189 9.82 13.87 1.82
CA LEU A 189 10.02 14.91 2.82
C LEU A 189 11.35 15.59 2.53
N LYS A 190 11.33 16.90 2.39
CA LYS A 190 12.55 17.70 2.21
C LYS A 190 13.35 17.69 3.52
N SER A 191 14.67 17.80 3.42
CA SER A 191 15.52 17.97 4.59
C SER A 191 15.01 19.15 5.43
N GLY A 192 14.68 18.90 6.70
CA GLY A 192 14.12 19.88 7.63
C GLY A 192 12.60 19.82 7.85
N SER A 193 11.87 18.88 7.23
CA SER A 193 10.45 18.67 7.53
C SER A 193 10.23 18.06 8.92
N GLU A 194 9.44 18.73 9.76
CA GLU A 194 9.00 18.22 11.07
C GLU A 194 7.79 17.30 10.91
N VAL A 195 7.84 16.10 11.50
CA VAL A 195 6.74 15.12 11.46
C VAL A 195 6.22 14.91 12.88
N HIS A 196 4.99 15.32 13.15
CA HIS A 196 4.34 15.08 14.43
C HIS A 196 3.69 13.70 14.45
N ILE A 197 4.23 12.78 15.25
CA ILE A 197 3.62 11.49 15.52
C ILE A 197 2.74 11.64 16.77
N LYS A 198 1.43 11.50 16.62
CA LYS A 198 0.52 11.34 17.77
C LYS A 198 0.61 9.89 18.23
N LEU A 199 1.13 9.71 19.45
CA LEU A 199 1.13 8.46 20.19
C LEU A 199 -0.15 8.34 21.03
#